data_AF-A0A371RGY5-F1
#
_entry.id   AF-A0A371RGY5-F1
#
_cell.length_a   1.000
_cell.length_b   1.000
_cell.length_c   1.000
_cell.angle_alpha   90.00
_cell.angle_beta   90.00
_cell.angle_gamma   90.00
#
_symmetry.space_group_name_H-M   'P 1'
#
loop_
_entity.id
_entity.type
_entity.pdbx_description
1 polymer ?
#
loop_
_entity_poly.entity_id
_entity_poly.type
_entity_poly.pdbx_seq_one_letter_code
_entity_poly.pdbx_strand_id
1 'polypeptide(L)'
;MSVSLMAGCALLCAGVVAGHVQPAESDVRPEAGLQDLQILDMADGILLNESHWLPSGDRDCELDAPSHNLFCALAYANAYTLGEYQHRAAAMQAVRFAIEEQVDTSGYQHRLMDYNNADGRQFSEIKDVIRMARYDITEQLLENGILTKAQAEFILNTHDPAASAD
;
A
#
# COMPACT_ATOMS: atom_id res chain seq x y z
N MET A 1 -57.24 -9.07 45.43
CA MET A 1 -56.95 -10.50 45.25
C MET A 1 -56.96 -10.78 43.75
N SER A 2 -55.78 -11.06 43.21
CA SER A 2 -55.52 -11.92 42.04
C SER A 2 -54.09 -11.64 41.60
N VAL A 3 -53.22 -12.56 41.97
CA VAL A 3 -51.83 -12.68 41.53
C VAL A 3 -51.87 -13.37 40.18
N SER A 4 -51.12 -12.86 39.20
CA SER A 4 -50.58 -13.70 38.14
C SER A 4 -49.13 -13.32 37.87
N LEU A 5 -48.31 -14.35 37.88
CA LEU A 5 -46.87 -14.42 37.95
C LEU A 5 -46.36 -14.95 36.60
N MET A 6 -45.16 -14.51 36.21
CA MET A 6 -44.28 -15.10 35.18
C MET A 6 -44.71 -14.90 33.71
N ALA A 7 -43.82 -14.80 32.73
CA ALA A 7 -42.43 -15.25 32.67
C ALA A 7 -41.61 -14.31 31.76
N GLY A 8 -40.37 -14.07 32.16
CA GLY A 8 -39.36 -13.50 31.28
C GLY A 8 -39.03 -14.45 30.14
N CYS A 9 -38.90 -13.90 28.95
CA CYS A 9 -38.18 -14.54 27.85
C CYS A 9 -37.16 -13.51 27.37
N ALA A 10 -35.95 -13.60 27.92
CA ALA A 10 -34.78 -12.96 27.34
C ALA A 10 -34.49 -13.68 26.02
N LEU A 11 -34.94 -13.10 24.90
CA LEU A 11 -34.45 -13.52 23.58
C LEU A 11 -32.98 -13.10 23.50
N LEU A 12 -32.10 -14.08 23.64
CA LEU A 12 -30.71 -13.99 23.24
C LEU A 12 -30.66 -13.67 21.74
N CYS A 13 -30.16 -12.47 21.42
CA CYS A 13 -29.78 -12.07 20.08
C CYS A 13 -28.60 -12.94 19.62
N ALA A 14 -28.87 -14.09 19.00
CA ALA A 14 -27.88 -14.79 18.20
C ALA A 14 -27.84 -14.16 16.81
N GLY A 15 -27.35 -12.91 16.73
CA GLY A 15 -26.94 -12.31 15.48
C GLY A 15 -25.67 -13.02 15.02
N VAL A 16 -25.80 -13.91 14.03
CA VAL A 16 -24.63 -14.35 13.25
C VAL A 16 -24.09 -13.07 12.61
N VAL A 17 -22.97 -12.57 13.12
CA VAL A 17 -22.22 -11.51 12.46
C VAL A 17 -21.73 -12.13 11.17
N ALA A 18 -22.42 -11.87 10.07
CA ALA A 18 -21.90 -12.16 8.75
C ALA A 18 -20.53 -11.47 8.68
N GLY A 19 -19.47 -12.28 8.59
CA GLY A 19 -18.12 -11.78 8.37
C GLY A 19 -18.20 -10.84 7.17
N HIS A 20 -17.78 -9.59 7.36
CA HIS A 20 -17.62 -8.68 6.24
C HIS A 20 -16.51 -9.28 5.37
N VAL A 21 -16.90 -10.01 4.31
CA VAL A 21 -15.99 -10.31 3.21
C VAL A 21 -15.63 -8.96 2.62
N GLN A 22 -14.44 -8.47 2.97
CA GLN A 22 -13.89 -7.30 2.31
C GLN A 22 -13.84 -7.61 0.82
N PRO A 23 -14.26 -6.69 -0.07
CA PRO A 23 -14.12 -6.91 -1.49
C PRO A 23 -12.65 -7.21 -1.79
N ALA A 24 -12.40 -8.22 -2.63
CA ALA A 24 -11.07 -8.48 -3.13
C ALA A 24 -10.45 -7.17 -3.63
N GLU A 25 -9.16 -6.96 -3.37
CA GLU A 25 -8.44 -5.83 -3.95
C GLU A 25 -8.58 -5.92 -5.48
N SER A 26 -9.18 -4.90 -6.12
CA SER A 26 -9.42 -4.92 -7.57
C SER A 26 -8.12 -4.87 -8.36
N ASP A 27 -8.02 -5.71 -9.38
CA ASP A 27 -6.86 -5.84 -10.25
C ASP A 27 -6.86 -4.86 -11.44
N VAL A 28 -7.61 -3.76 -11.31
CA VAL A 28 -7.60 -2.67 -12.30
C VAL A 28 -6.29 -1.89 -12.16
N ARG A 29 -5.57 -1.72 -13.28
CA ARG A 29 -4.46 -0.77 -13.43
C ARG A 29 -5.03 0.60 -13.85
N PRO A 30 -5.08 1.60 -12.95
CA PRO A 30 -5.47 2.96 -13.30
C PRO A 30 -4.41 3.61 -14.19
N GLU A 31 -4.81 4.60 -14.99
CA GLU A 31 -3.87 5.38 -15.80
C GLU A 31 -2.90 6.16 -14.91
N ALA A 32 -1.60 6.02 -15.17
CA ALA A 32 -0.54 6.70 -14.45
C ALA A 32 -0.40 8.17 -14.83
N GLY A 33 -0.10 9.01 -13.84
CA GLY A 33 0.31 10.41 -14.01
C GLY A 33 1.68 10.70 -13.38
N LEU A 34 2.26 11.87 -13.66
CA LEU A 34 3.53 12.29 -13.07
C LEU A 34 3.49 12.37 -11.54
N GLN A 35 2.32 12.66 -10.97
CA GLN A 35 2.08 12.65 -9.53
C GLN A 35 2.29 11.28 -8.89
N ASP A 36 2.11 10.17 -9.64
CA ASP A 36 2.34 8.83 -9.10
C ASP A 36 3.84 8.58 -8.83
N LEU A 37 4.73 9.14 -9.65
CA LEU A 37 6.17 9.11 -9.36
C LEU A 37 6.51 9.90 -8.09
N GLN A 38 5.86 11.05 -7.87
CA GLN A 38 6.06 11.86 -6.65
C GLN A 38 5.58 11.13 -5.39
N ILE A 39 4.48 10.38 -5.49
CA ILE A 39 3.97 9.55 -4.39
C ILE A 39 5.00 8.47 -4.05
N LEU A 40 5.55 7.79 -5.06
CA LEU A 40 6.55 6.75 -4.84
C LEU A 40 7.86 7.35 -4.28
N ASP A 41 8.31 8.52 -4.76
CA ASP A 41 9.47 9.26 -4.22
C ASP A 41 9.28 9.58 -2.74
N MET A 42 8.12 10.12 -2.40
CA MET A 42 7.83 10.51 -1.02
C MET A 42 7.71 9.30 -0.10
N ALA A 43 7.02 8.24 -0.53
CA ALA A 43 6.94 7.00 0.24
C ALA A 43 8.33 6.37 0.45
N ASP A 44 9.17 6.39 -0.57
CA ASP A 44 10.56 5.92 -0.50
C ASP A 44 11.39 6.75 0.48
N GLY A 45 11.20 8.07 0.51
CA GLY A 45 11.85 8.98 1.45
C GLY A 45 11.33 8.87 2.89
N ILE A 46 10.05 8.56 3.09
CA ILE A 46 9.49 8.25 4.41
C ILE A 46 10.12 6.95 4.95
N LEU A 47 10.26 5.96 4.07
CA LEU A 47 10.97 4.71 4.32
C LEU A 47 12.45 4.85 3.97
N LEU A 48 13.11 5.88 4.53
CA LEU A 48 14.48 6.25 4.15
C LEU A 48 15.48 5.12 4.41
N ASN A 49 15.36 4.48 5.56
CA ASN A 49 16.23 3.39 6.01
C ASN A 49 15.48 2.49 7.00
N GLU A 50 16.11 1.39 7.41
CA GLU A 50 15.49 0.39 8.29
C GLU A 50 14.96 0.97 9.61
N SER A 51 15.57 2.03 10.16
CA SER A 51 15.08 2.66 11.40
C SER A 51 13.77 3.46 11.22
N HIS A 52 13.42 3.82 10.00
CA HIS A 52 12.14 4.48 9.66
C HIS A 52 11.08 3.47 9.20
N TRP A 53 11.42 2.20 9.08
CA TRP A 53 10.48 1.16 8.70
C TRP A 53 9.91 0.45 9.94
N LEU A 54 8.59 0.31 9.96
CA LEU A 54 7.88 -0.48 10.95
C LEU A 54 7.53 -1.87 10.37
N PRO A 55 8.19 -2.95 10.82
CA PRO A 55 8.06 -4.29 10.22
C PRO A 55 6.70 -4.94 10.49
N SER A 56 5.92 -4.43 11.44
CA SER A 56 4.57 -4.91 11.72
C SER A 56 3.66 -3.75 12.06
N GLY A 57 2.51 -3.65 11.42
CA GLY A 57 1.47 -2.69 11.80
C GLY A 57 0.14 -2.99 11.14
N ASP A 58 -0.85 -2.17 11.41
CA ASP A 58 -2.13 -2.22 10.73
C ASP A 58 -2.27 -1.04 9.76
N ARG A 59 -3.51 -0.68 9.42
CA ARG A 59 -3.82 0.42 8.51
C ARG A 59 -4.22 1.70 9.24
N ASP A 60 -3.98 1.76 10.55
CA ASP A 60 -4.11 2.99 11.34
C ASP A 60 -2.78 3.75 11.27
N CYS A 61 -2.81 4.92 10.65
CA CYS A 61 -1.61 5.66 10.27
C CYS A 61 -1.45 6.91 11.12
N GLU A 62 -0.51 6.86 12.06
CA GLU A 62 -0.04 8.04 12.77
C GLU A 62 0.94 8.83 11.89
N LEU A 63 0.59 10.07 11.55
CA LEU A 63 1.38 10.90 10.63
C LEU A 63 2.74 11.31 11.22
N ASP A 64 2.80 11.54 12.53
CA ASP A 64 3.99 12.03 13.23
C ASP A 64 4.84 10.89 13.84
N ALA A 65 4.55 9.64 13.48
CA ALA A 65 5.31 8.50 13.97
C ALA A 65 6.76 8.52 13.41
N PRO A 66 7.77 8.10 14.20
CA PRO A 66 9.16 8.08 13.72
C PRO A 66 9.44 6.97 12.71
N SER A 67 8.55 5.97 12.61
CA SER A 67 8.63 4.88 11.66
C SER A 67 7.25 4.50 11.14
N HIS A 68 7.20 4.02 9.90
CA HIS A 68 5.95 3.68 9.22
C HIS A 68 6.04 2.32 8.53
N ASN A 69 4.90 1.63 8.43
CA ASN A 69 4.78 0.48 7.55
C ASN A 69 4.58 0.92 6.09
N LEU A 70 4.73 -0.02 5.14
CA LEU A 70 4.58 0.25 3.71
C LEU A 70 3.24 0.93 3.35
N PHE A 71 2.14 0.47 3.92
CA PHE A 71 0.82 1.03 3.66
C PHE A 71 0.74 2.50 4.10
N CYS A 72 1.20 2.82 5.31
CA CYS A 72 1.10 4.17 5.85
C CYS A 72 2.03 5.16 5.14
N ALA A 73 3.24 4.75 4.79
CA ALA A 73 4.14 5.57 3.98
C ALA A 73 3.50 5.95 2.63
N LEU A 74 2.91 4.97 1.94
CA LEU A 74 2.22 5.22 0.67
C LEU A 74 0.95 6.04 0.84
N ALA A 75 0.15 5.75 1.87
CA ALA A 75 -1.10 6.47 2.15
C ALA A 75 -0.85 7.95 2.48
N TYR A 76 0.18 8.23 3.28
CA TYR A 76 0.63 9.59 3.56
C TYR A 76 1.07 10.30 2.29
N ALA A 77 1.98 9.68 1.54
CA ALA A 77 2.52 10.26 0.31
C ALA A 77 1.42 10.57 -0.71
N ASN A 78 0.47 9.65 -0.85
CA ASN A 78 -0.70 9.79 -1.70
C ASN A 78 -1.60 10.96 -1.25
N ALA A 79 -1.98 11.01 0.02
CA ALA A 79 -2.82 12.08 0.54
C ALA A 79 -2.15 13.45 0.46
N TYR A 80 -0.85 13.52 0.75
CA TYR A 80 -0.06 14.74 0.66
C TYR A 80 0.01 15.26 -0.78
N THR A 81 0.25 14.37 -1.75
CA THR A 81 0.44 14.74 -3.16
C THR A 81 -0.86 15.13 -3.83
N LEU A 82 -1.95 14.40 -3.56
CA LEU A 82 -3.23 14.59 -4.23
C LEU A 82 -4.18 15.54 -3.46
N GLY A 83 -3.84 15.88 -2.21
CA GLY A 83 -4.70 16.65 -1.30
C GLY A 83 -5.79 15.81 -0.62
N GLU A 84 -5.97 14.55 -1.01
CA GLU A 84 -6.86 13.58 -0.39
C GLU A 84 -6.35 12.15 -0.59
N TYR A 85 -6.71 11.25 0.31
CA TYR A 85 -6.34 9.84 0.19
C TYR A 85 -7.19 9.13 -0.88
N GLN A 86 -6.51 8.55 -1.87
CA GLN A 86 -7.07 7.76 -2.94
C GLN A 86 -6.54 6.32 -2.87
N HIS A 87 -7.33 5.45 -2.25
CA HIS A 87 -6.97 4.05 -1.96
C HIS A 87 -6.47 3.24 -3.18
N ARG A 88 -7.00 3.57 -4.37
CA ARG A 88 -6.71 2.90 -5.65
C ARG A 88 -6.00 3.82 -6.67
N ALA A 89 -5.28 4.84 -6.21
CA ALA A 89 -4.40 5.62 -7.09
C ALA A 89 -3.39 4.70 -7.81
N ALA A 90 -2.91 5.11 -8.99
CA ALA A 90 -2.05 4.27 -9.83
C ALA A 90 -0.76 3.87 -9.07
N ALA A 91 -0.10 4.78 -8.36
CA ALA A 91 1.05 4.45 -7.50
C ALA A 91 0.75 3.35 -6.47
N MET A 92 -0.41 3.44 -5.79
CA MET A 92 -0.81 2.47 -4.76
C MET A 92 -1.09 1.08 -5.37
N GLN A 93 -1.64 1.04 -6.58
CA GLN A 93 -1.93 -0.20 -7.29
C GLN A 93 -0.65 -0.82 -7.88
N ALA A 94 0.24 0.01 -8.44
CA ALA A 94 1.53 -0.44 -8.95
C ALA A 94 2.35 -1.18 -7.88
N VAL A 95 2.37 -0.70 -6.62
CA VAL A 95 3.04 -1.42 -5.53
C VAL A 95 2.38 -2.76 -5.21
N ARG A 96 1.05 -2.87 -5.28
CA ARG A 96 0.36 -4.15 -5.08
C ARG A 96 0.72 -5.15 -6.17
N PHE A 97 0.75 -4.71 -7.42
CA PHE A 97 1.16 -5.56 -8.53
C PHE A 97 2.63 -5.97 -8.43
N ALA A 98 3.51 -5.06 -8.02
CA ALA A 98 4.91 -5.39 -7.74
C ALA A 98 5.06 -6.46 -6.64
N ILE A 99 4.20 -6.44 -5.61
CA ILE A 99 4.16 -7.49 -4.59
C ILE A 99 3.71 -8.83 -5.19
N GLU A 100 2.65 -8.82 -5.99
CA GLU A 100 2.13 -10.03 -6.67
C GLU A 100 3.14 -10.67 -7.62
N GLU A 101 4.04 -9.87 -8.20
CA GLU A 101 5.12 -10.37 -9.04
C GLU A 101 6.22 -11.10 -8.25
N GLN A 102 6.37 -10.81 -6.95
CA GLN A 102 7.41 -11.40 -6.11
C GLN A 102 6.93 -12.59 -5.28
N VAL A 103 5.68 -12.58 -4.83
CA VAL A 103 5.15 -13.57 -3.90
C VAL A 103 3.72 -13.99 -4.23
N ASP A 104 3.36 -15.20 -3.84
CA ASP A 104 1.96 -15.64 -3.86
C ASP A 104 1.15 -14.87 -2.80
N THR A 105 0.20 -14.05 -3.26
CA THR A 105 -0.66 -13.21 -2.41
C THR A 105 -2.03 -13.84 -2.15
N SER A 106 -2.27 -15.09 -2.55
CA SER A 106 -3.58 -15.74 -2.41
C SER A 106 -4.10 -15.81 -0.96
N GLY A 107 -3.20 -15.79 0.02
CA GLY A 107 -3.52 -15.73 1.45
C GLY A 107 -3.67 -14.31 2.03
N TYR A 108 -3.31 -13.27 1.29
CA TYR A 108 -3.34 -11.89 1.77
C TYR A 108 -4.76 -11.33 1.74
N GLN A 109 -5.18 -10.71 2.86
CA GLN A 109 -6.41 -9.93 2.95
C GLN A 109 -6.18 -8.48 2.50
N HIS A 110 -4.97 -7.95 2.73
CA HIS A 110 -4.55 -6.60 2.41
C HIS A 110 -3.12 -6.61 1.90
N ARG A 111 -2.90 -6.64 0.57
CA ARG A 111 -1.60 -6.97 -0.02
C ARG A 111 -0.45 -6.11 0.52
N LEU A 112 -0.63 -4.79 0.62
CA LEU A 112 0.40 -3.87 1.15
C LEU A 112 0.74 -4.12 2.63
N MET A 113 -0.27 -4.39 3.45
CA MET A 113 -0.11 -4.60 4.88
C MET A 113 0.46 -5.99 5.17
N ASP A 114 -0.11 -7.03 4.57
CA ASP A 114 0.29 -8.41 4.80
C ASP A 114 1.68 -8.70 4.23
N TYR A 115 2.03 -8.09 3.09
CA TYR A 115 3.39 -8.16 2.58
C TYR A 115 4.41 -7.54 3.55
N ASN A 116 4.09 -6.36 4.10
CA ASN A 116 4.93 -5.69 5.09
C ASN A 116 5.13 -6.54 6.35
N ASN A 117 4.04 -7.15 6.83
CA ASN A 117 3.99 -7.90 8.08
C ASN A 117 4.45 -9.35 7.95
N ALA A 118 4.87 -9.80 6.76
CA ALA A 118 5.26 -11.18 6.54
C ALA A 118 6.46 -11.58 7.41
N ASP A 119 6.42 -12.80 7.97
CA ASP A 119 7.51 -13.32 8.79
C ASP A 119 8.82 -13.34 8.00
N GLY A 120 9.87 -12.75 8.59
CA GLY A 120 11.19 -12.66 7.95
C GLY A 120 11.29 -11.64 6.82
N ARG A 121 10.27 -10.77 6.63
CA ARG A 121 10.33 -9.64 5.69
C ARG A 121 11.56 -8.80 5.99
N GLN A 122 12.30 -8.46 4.94
CA GLN A 122 13.46 -7.58 5.02
C GLN A 122 13.13 -6.20 4.46
N PHE A 123 13.76 -5.17 5.04
CA PHE A 123 13.57 -3.79 4.58
C PHE A 123 13.91 -3.60 3.09
N SER A 124 14.95 -4.29 2.59
CA SER A 124 15.32 -4.23 1.17
C SER A 124 14.17 -4.67 0.25
N GLU A 125 13.40 -5.68 0.64
CA GLU A 125 12.26 -6.18 -0.14
C GLU A 125 11.09 -5.19 -0.16
N ILE A 126 10.98 -4.31 0.85
CA ILE A 126 10.04 -3.19 0.87
C ILE A 126 10.48 -2.12 -0.14
N LYS A 127 11.77 -1.81 -0.19
CA LYS A 127 12.34 -0.86 -1.17
C LYS A 127 12.21 -1.40 -2.60
N ASP A 128 12.39 -2.70 -2.78
CA ASP A 128 12.29 -3.34 -4.09
C ASP A 128 10.89 -3.23 -4.71
N VAL A 129 9.82 -3.43 -3.94
CA VAL A 129 8.46 -3.28 -4.48
C VAL A 129 8.11 -1.83 -4.83
N ILE A 130 8.64 -0.84 -4.10
CA ILE A 130 8.48 0.58 -4.45
C ILE A 130 9.25 0.90 -5.75
N ARG A 131 10.46 0.37 -5.90
CA ARG A 131 11.28 0.53 -7.10
C ARG A 131 10.64 -0.14 -8.32
N MET A 132 10.09 -1.34 -8.16
CA MET A 132 9.35 -2.02 -9.24
C MET A 132 8.08 -1.25 -9.62
N ALA A 133 7.33 -0.72 -8.65
CA ALA A 133 6.19 0.14 -8.93
C ALA A 133 6.58 1.41 -9.70
N ARG A 134 7.74 2.00 -9.36
CA ARG A 134 8.29 3.15 -10.10
C ARG A 134 8.62 2.79 -11.53
N TYR A 135 9.20 1.61 -11.76
CA TYR A 135 9.47 1.11 -13.10
C TYR A 135 8.17 1.01 -13.92
N ASP A 136 7.15 0.34 -13.37
CA ASP A 136 5.82 0.21 -13.99
C ASP A 136 5.20 1.57 -14.35
N ILE A 137 5.17 2.51 -13.40
CA ILE A 137 4.64 3.86 -13.65
C ILE A 137 5.45 4.59 -14.73
N THR A 138 6.79 4.47 -14.71
CA THR A 138 7.66 5.14 -15.69
C THR A 138 7.42 4.60 -17.10
N GLU A 139 7.28 3.28 -17.25
CA GLU A 139 6.96 2.64 -18.54
C GLU A 139 5.60 3.10 -19.06
N GLN A 140 4.55 3.11 -18.21
CA GLN A 140 3.23 3.61 -18.61
C GLN A 140 3.28 5.07 -19.10
N LEU A 141 4.02 5.93 -18.41
CA LEU A 141 4.18 7.33 -18.81
C LEU A 141 4.97 7.49 -20.12
N LEU A 142 5.93 6.60 -20.39
CA LEU A 142 6.66 6.56 -21.66
C LEU A 142 5.75 6.10 -22.80
N GLU A 143 5.00 5.01 -22.61
CA GLU A 143 4.08 4.44 -23.60
C GLU A 143 2.98 5.42 -23.98
N ASN A 144 2.46 6.18 -23.00
CA ASN A 144 1.44 7.20 -23.21
C ASN A 144 2.01 8.53 -23.74
N GLY A 145 3.32 8.61 -23.98
CA GLY A 145 3.99 9.79 -24.54
C GLY A 145 4.10 10.98 -23.60
N ILE A 146 3.86 10.79 -22.29
CA ILE A 146 4.05 11.81 -21.26
C ILE A 146 5.54 12.01 -20.98
N LEU A 147 6.31 10.93 -20.95
CA LEU A 147 7.77 10.95 -20.86
C LEU A 147 8.40 10.65 -22.23
N THR A 148 9.54 11.29 -22.48
CA THR A 148 10.49 10.83 -23.49
C THR A 148 11.32 9.69 -22.95
N LYS A 149 11.90 8.87 -23.85
CA LYS A 149 12.84 7.80 -23.46
C LYS A 149 13.99 8.31 -22.58
N ALA A 150 14.57 9.46 -22.90
CA ALA A 150 15.66 10.04 -22.12
C ALA A 150 15.21 10.44 -20.69
N GLN A 151 13.98 10.92 -20.53
CA GLN A 151 13.42 11.21 -19.19
C GLN A 151 13.16 9.93 -18.40
N ALA A 152 12.60 8.90 -19.05
CA ALA A 152 12.39 7.60 -18.41
C ALA A 152 13.72 6.99 -17.93
N GLU A 153 14.74 6.95 -18.79
CA GLU A 153 16.08 6.46 -18.42
C GLU A 153 16.68 7.25 -17.24
N PHE A 154 16.55 8.57 -17.23
CA PHE A 154 17.02 9.39 -16.11
C PHE A 154 16.30 9.07 -14.79
N ILE A 155 14.97 8.91 -14.83
CA ILE A 155 14.17 8.58 -13.64
C ILE A 155 14.55 7.20 -13.08
N LEU A 156 14.73 6.21 -13.96
CA LEU A 156 15.08 4.85 -13.54
C LEU A 156 16.50 4.78 -12.97
N ASN A 157 17.46 5.49 -13.58
CA ASN A 157 18.85 5.48 -13.11
C ASN A 157 19.05 6.22 -11.78
N THR A 158 18.27 7.27 -11.50
CA THR A 158 18.38 8.03 -10.24
C THR A 158 17.91 7.25 -9.02
N HIS A 159 17.13 6.18 -9.22
CA HIS A 159 16.58 5.34 -8.16
C HIS A 159 17.15 3.92 -8.19
N ASP A 160 18.21 3.69 -8.98
CA ASP A 160 18.96 2.45 -8.94
C ASP A 160 19.96 2.50 -7.77
N PRO A 161 19.84 1.61 -6.75
CA PRO A 161 20.82 1.55 -5.66
C PRO A 161 22.25 1.33 -6.18
N ALA A 162 22.43 0.66 -7.32
CA ALA A 162 23.75 0.45 -7.93
C ALA A 162 24.34 1.73 -8.54
N ALA A 163 23.53 2.74 -8.86
CA ALA A 163 24.00 4.02 -9.42
C ALA A 163 24.53 5.00 -8.36
N SER A 164 24.35 4.70 -7.07
CA SER A 164 24.79 5.54 -5.94
C SER A 164 26.11 5.10 -5.29
N ALA A 165 26.77 4.08 -5.86
CA ALA A 165 27.95 3.42 -5.29
C ALA A 165 29.32 3.95 -5.79
N ASP A 166 29.36 5.06 -6.53
CA ASP A 166 30.57 5.69 -7.09
C ASP A 166 30.97 7.00 -6.39
#